data_AF-A0A2A5GUR9-F1
#
_entry.id   AF-A0A2A5GUR9-F1
#
_cell.length_a   1.000
_cell.length_b   1.000
_cell.length_c   1.000
_cell.angle_alpha   90.00
_cell.angle_beta   90.00
_cell.angle_gamma   90.00
#
_symmetry.space_group_name_H-M   'P 1'
#
loop_
_entity.id
_entity.type
_entity.pdbx_description
1 polymer ?
#
loop_
_entity_poly.entity_id
_entity_poly.type
_entity_poly.pdbx_seq_one_letter_code
_entity_poly.pdbx_strand_id
1 'polypeptide(L)'
;MDISTYFPKITYEGLPSRNLMFKIGLIKDLLKKYKIYYPYTVKDGERADTIAYDYYGDSSYEWLVCLPNNIHDLHSDWVKSYDDFYRYLITTYGDVETPQTTISHYKYTGVGDADLEFGRKTWKMSVNTFDNSTLTEQAGWTPVYVYDYEMELNESKREIILISNEYLNQINKELRDLSNA
;
A
#
# COMPACT_ATOMS: atom_id res chain seq x y z
N MET A 1 -5.71 -0.05 -22.14
CA MET A 1 -4.48 -0.53 -22.82
C MET A 1 -3.51 -1.05 -21.77
N ASP A 2 -3.15 -2.33 -21.81
CA ASP A 2 -2.30 -2.97 -20.79
C ASP A 2 -0.80 -2.60 -20.97
N ILE A 3 -0.07 -2.45 -19.85
CA ILE A 3 1.36 -2.13 -19.79
C ILE A 3 2.21 -3.13 -20.57
N SER A 4 1.81 -4.40 -20.60
CA SER A 4 2.50 -5.46 -21.34
C SER A 4 2.55 -5.20 -22.85
N THR A 5 1.67 -4.35 -23.37
CA THR A 5 1.61 -3.99 -24.80
C THR A 5 2.81 -3.15 -25.22
N TYR A 6 3.40 -2.39 -24.30
CA TYR A 6 4.54 -1.51 -24.56
C TYR A 6 5.88 -2.25 -24.45
N PHE A 7 5.91 -3.51 -24.04
CA PHE A 7 7.16 -4.25 -23.94
C PHE A 7 7.64 -4.71 -25.33
N PRO A 8 8.94 -4.54 -25.64
CA PRO A 8 9.49 -4.99 -26.91
C PRO A 8 9.34 -6.50 -27.05
N LYS A 9 9.07 -6.95 -28.28
CA LYS A 9 9.00 -8.38 -28.60
C LYS A 9 10.42 -8.88 -28.81
N ILE A 10 10.78 -9.94 -28.09
CA ILE A 10 12.06 -10.64 -28.23
C ILE A 10 11.79 -12.08 -28.66
N THR A 11 12.73 -12.67 -29.39
CA THR A 11 12.65 -14.10 -29.72
C THR A 11 13.33 -14.88 -28.59
N TYR A 12 12.57 -15.73 -27.90
CA TYR A 12 13.10 -16.63 -26.87
C TYR A 12 12.82 -18.06 -27.32
N GLU A 13 13.86 -18.88 -27.46
CA GLU A 13 13.76 -20.27 -27.95
C GLU A 13 12.97 -20.41 -29.28
N GLY A 14 13.12 -19.44 -30.18
CA GLY A 14 12.45 -19.44 -31.50
C GLY A 14 10.98 -18.98 -31.48
N LEU A 15 10.41 -18.65 -30.32
CA LEU A 15 9.05 -18.12 -30.21
C LEU A 15 9.06 -16.60 -29.92
N PRO A 16 8.19 -15.81 -30.60
CA PRO A 16 8.04 -14.39 -30.29
C PRO A 16 7.41 -14.23 -28.90
N SER A 17 8.19 -13.69 -27.96
CA SER A 17 7.80 -13.48 -26.56
C SER A 17 7.85 -11.99 -26.21
N ARG A 18 7.05 -11.56 -25.22
CA ARG A 18 7.14 -10.19 -24.68
C ARG A 18 8.27 -10.10 -23.67
N ASN A 19 9.08 -9.05 -23.75
CA ASN A 19 10.17 -8.87 -22.82
C ASN A 19 9.69 -8.29 -21.47
N LEU A 20 9.51 -9.15 -20.48
CA LEU A 20 9.20 -8.75 -19.10
C LEU A 20 10.39 -8.17 -18.34
N MET A 21 11.62 -8.29 -18.88
CA MET A 21 12.83 -7.67 -18.30
C MET A 21 12.94 -6.19 -18.64
N PHE A 22 12.04 -5.64 -19.46
CA PHE A 22 11.98 -4.22 -19.72
C PHE A 22 11.90 -3.45 -18.39
N LYS A 23 12.82 -2.50 -18.20
CA LYS A 23 13.11 -1.92 -16.89
C LYS A 23 11.93 -1.10 -16.39
N ILE A 24 11.08 -1.71 -15.57
CA ILE A 24 9.92 -1.06 -14.93
C ILE A 24 10.31 0.16 -14.09
N GLY A 25 11.59 0.25 -13.67
CA GLY A 25 12.16 1.42 -13.03
C GLY A 25 12.14 2.69 -13.90
N LEU A 26 12.31 2.57 -15.22
CA LEU A 26 12.22 3.72 -16.13
C LEU A 26 10.81 4.30 -16.16
N ILE A 27 9.81 3.42 -16.08
CA ILE A 27 8.40 3.82 -16.00
C ILE A 27 8.15 4.52 -14.68
N LYS A 28 8.66 3.99 -13.56
CA LYS A 28 8.57 4.66 -12.25
C LYS A 28 9.22 6.04 -12.27
N ASP A 29 10.38 6.20 -12.91
CA ASP A 29 11.08 7.48 -13.02
C ASP A 29 10.32 8.48 -13.90
N LEU A 30 9.70 7.99 -14.99
CA LEU A 30 8.82 8.77 -15.84
C LEU A 30 7.57 9.24 -15.08
N LEU A 31 6.93 8.36 -14.30
CA LEU A 31 5.77 8.74 -13.47
C LEU A 31 6.17 9.77 -12.40
N LYS A 32 7.34 9.62 -11.78
CA LYS A 32 7.87 10.60 -10.82
C LYS A 32 8.14 11.99 -11.43
N LYS A 33 8.34 12.09 -12.75
CA LYS A 33 8.47 13.38 -13.45
C LYS A 33 7.14 14.12 -13.47
N TYR A 34 6.04 13.39 -13.64
CA TYR A 34 4.66 13.89 -13.58
C TYR A 34 4.14 13.88 -12.14
N LYS A 35 4.67 14.77 -11.28
CA LYS A 35 4.35 14.86 -9.84
C LYS A 35 2.93 15.36 -9.50
N ILE A 36 1.96 15.21 -10.38
CA ILE A 36 0.59 15.68 -10.13
C ILE A 36 -0.25 14.50 -9.69
N TYR A 37 -0.41 14.45 -8.38
CA TYR A 37 -1.01 13.37 -7.63
C TYR A 37 -2.34 13.83 -7.05
N TYR A 38 -3.37 13.01 -7.24
CA TYR A 38 -4.65 13.16 -6.59
C TYR A 38 -4.77 12.13 -5.47
N PRO A 39 -4.93 12.56 -4.20
CA PRO A 39 -5.22 11.63 -3.12
C PRO A 39 -6.62 11.04 -3.34
N TYR A 40 -6.73 9.73 -3.23
CA TYR A 40 -7.98 8.99 -3.30
C TYR A 40 -8.06 8.00 -2.14
N THR A 41 -9.24 7.88 -1.54
CA THR A 41 -9.51 6.92 -0.48
C THR A 41 -10.31 5.75 -1.06
N VAL A 42 -9.69 4.57 -1.04
CA VAL A 42 -10.30 3.34 -1.57
C VAL A 42 -11.50 2.93 -0.72
N LYS A 43 -12.65 2.71 -1.36
CA LYS A 43 -13.85 2.23 -0.66
C LYS A 43 -13.73 0.74 -0.36
N ASP A 44 -14.55 0.27 0.57
CA ASP A 44 -14.54 -1.15 0.94
C ASP A 44 -14.88 -2.05 -0.25
N GLY A 45 -14.04 -3.06 -0.48
CA GLY A 45 -14.18 -3.98 -1.61
C GLY A 45 -13.79 -3.43 -2.99
N GLU A 46 -13.33 -2.18 -3.09
CA GLU A 46 -12.80 -1.65 -4.35
C GLU A 46 -11.45 -2.29 -4.68
N ARG A 47 -11.29 -2.69 -5.93
CA ARG A 47 -10.06 -3.24 -6.49
C ARG A 47 -9.40 -2.24 -7.41
N ALA A 48 -8.09 -2.37 -7.62
CA ALA A 48 -7.31 -1.45 -8.45
C ALA A 48 -7.80 -1.40 -9.91
N ASP A 49 -8.23 -2.54 -10.48
CA ASP A 49 -8.85 -2.63 -11.81
C ASP A 49 -10.12 -1.78 -11.94
N THR A 50 -10.95 -1.79 -10.89
CA THR A 50 -12.23 -1.07 -10.85
C THR A 50 -11.99 0.42 -10.71
N ILE A 51 -11.06 0.83 -9.85
CA ILE A 51 -10.65 2.24 -9.72
C ILE A 51 -10.06 2.76 -11.04
N ALA A 52 -9.25 1.95 -11.72
CA ALA A 52 -8.69 2.31 -13.01
C ALA A 52 -9.77 2.48 -14.08
N TYR A 53 -10.78 1.61 -14.10
CA TYR A 53 -11.93 1.75 -14.99
C TYR A 53 -12.72 3.03 -14.70
N ASP A 54 -13.02 3.30 -13.43
CA ASP A 54 -13.83 4.46 -13.03
C ASP A 54 -13.11 5.80 -13.28
N TYR A 55 -11.79 5.86 -13.08
CA TYR A 55 -11.01 7.10 -13.21
C TYR A 55 -10.40 7.32 -14.60
N TYR A 56 -9.86 6.27 -15.23
CA TYR A 56 -9.18 6.35 -16.54
C TYR A 56 -10.03 5.82 -17.71
N GLY A 57 -11.18 5.18 -17.43
CA GLY A 57 -12.11 4.66 -18.45
C GLY A 57 -11.77 3.26 -18.98
N ASP A 58 -10.69 2.63 -18.51
CA ASP A 58 -10.26 1.30 -18.94
C ASP A 58 -9.55 0.60 -17.78
N SER A 59 -10.00 -0.61 -17.44
CA SER A 59 -9.45 -1.42 -16.34
C SER A 59 -7.99 -1.84 -16.57
N SER A 60 -7.53 -1.85 -17.82
CA SER A 60 -6.13 -2.17 -18.15
C SER A 60 -5.13 -1.11 -17.64
N TYR A 61 -5.61 0.06 -17.20
CA TYR A 61 -4.78 1.09 -16.58
C TYR A 61 -4.51 0.85 -15.09
N GLU A 62 -4.81 -0.35 -14.56
CA GLU A 62 -4.49 -0.76 -13.20
C GLU A 62 -3.04 -0.45 -12.78
N TRP A 63 -2.09 -0.62 -13.69
CA TRP A 63 -0.67 -0.32 -13.43
C TRP A 63 -0.41 1.16 -13.09
N LEU A 64 -1.23 2.10 -13.57
CA LEU A 64 -1.16 3.51 -13.20
C LEU A 64 -1.64 3.78 -11.78
N VAL A 65 -2.40 2.86 -11.19
CA VAL A 65 -2.77 2.89 -9.78
C VAL A 65 -1.67 2.21 -8.95
N CYS A 66 -1.15 1.08 -9.39
CA CYS A 66 -0.18 0.30 -8.61
C CYS A 66 1.22 0.92 -8.57
N LEU A 67 1.75 1.41 -9.71
CA LEU A 67 3.14 1.88 -9.80
C LEU A 67 3.44 3.12 -8.93
N PRO A 68 2.58 4.16 -8.87
CA PRO A 68 2.83 5.33 -8.02
C PRO A 68 2.80 5.01 -6.53
N ASN A 69 1.91 4.10 -6.12
CA ASN A 69 1.75 3.67 -4.73
C ASN A 69 2.76 2.60 -4.30
N ASN A 70 3.70 2.26 -5.19
CA ASN A 70 4.70 1.22 -4.98
C ASN A 70 4.08 -0.13 -4.55
N ILE A 71 2.90 -0.44 -5.09
CA ILE A 71 2.24 -1.73 -4.92
C ILE A 71 2.93 -2.73 -5.84
N HIS A 72 3.49 -3.78 -5.25
CA HIS A 72 4.19 -4.83 -5.98
C HIS A 72 3.29 -6.05 -6.21
N ASP A 73 2.54 -6.43 -5.17
CA ASP A 73 1.59 -7.53 -5.23
C ASP A 73 0.20 -7.04 -4.78
N LEU A 74 -0.78 -7.18 -5.67
CA LEU A 74 -2.16 -6.77 -5.42
C LEU A 74 -2.82 -7.60 -4.30
N HIS A 75 -2.35 -8.82 -4.03
CA HIS A 75 -2.94 -9.65 -2.98
C HIS A 75 -2.46 -9.26 -1.58
N SER A 76 -1.19 -8.90 -1.41
CA SER A 76 -0.61 -8.53 -0.11
C SER A 76 -0.71 -7.04 0.18
N ASP A 77 -0.43 -6.20 -0.83
CA ASP A 77 -0.18 -4.77 -0.63
C ASP A 77 -1.46 -3.95 -0.78
N TRP A 78 -2.49 -4.49 -1.44
CA TRP A 78 -3.77 -3.83 -1.56
C TRP A 78 -4.55 -3.83 -0.24
N VAL A 79 -5.43 -2.84 -0.09
CA VAL A 79 -6.38 -2.81 1.01
C VAL A 79 -7.30 -4.03 0.97
N LYS A 80 -7.42 -4.70 2.11
CA LYS A 80 -8.34 -5.83 2.27
C LYS A 80 -9.72 -5.29 2.60
N SER A 81 -10.73 -5.87 1.95
CA SER A 81 -12.12 -5.65 2.34
C SER A 81 -12.35 -6.15 3.78
N TYR A 82 -13.44 -5.74 4.42
CA TYR A 82 -13.78 -6.24 5.75
C TYR A 82 -13.79 -7.78 5.84
N ASP A 83 -14.40 -8.43 4.85
CA ASP A 83 -14.54 -9.88 4.78
C ASP A 83 -13.20 -10.58 4.46
N ASP A 84 -12.38 -10.00 3.57
CA ASP A 84 -11.04 -10.53 3.28
C ASP A 84 -10.06 -10.32 4.44
N PHE A 85 -10.19 -9.21 5.16
CA PHE A 85 -9.42 -8.94 6.37
C PHE A 85 -9.77 -9.94 7.47
N TYR A 86 -11.06 -10.23 7.65
CA TYR A 86 -11.52 -11.25 8.57
C TYR A 86 -10.96 -12.64 8.22
N ARG A 87 -10.98 -13.04 6.94
CA ARG A 87 -10.34 -14.28 6.48
C ARG A 87 -8.84 -14.28 6.73
N TYR A 88 -8.16 -13.17 6.45
CA TYR A 88 -6.73 -13.02 6.67
C TYR A 88 -6.35 -13.25 8.14
N LEU A 89 -7.12 -12.70 9.08
CA LEU A 89 -6.91 -12.92 10.50
C LEU A 89 -7.06 -14.40 10.87
N ILE A 90 -8.10 -15.07 10.40
CA ILE A 90 -8.30 -16.51 10.64
C ILE A 90 -7.16 -17.33 10.04
N THR A 91 -6.71 -17.03 8.82
CA THR A 91 -5.62 -17.79 8.19
C THR A 91 -4.27 -17.60 8.88
N THR A 92 -4.03 -16.42 9.46
CA THR A 92 -2.74 -16.06 10.06
C THR A 92 -2.65 -16.47 11.52
N TYR A 93 -3.74 -16.27 12.29
CA TYR A 93 -3.78 -16.49 13.74
C TYR A 93 -4.59 -17.71 14.16
N GLY A 94 -5.33 -18.34 13.24
CA GLY A 94 -6.19 -19.49 13.50
C GLY A 94 -7.60 -19.12 13.94
N ASP A 95 -7.77 -18.00 14.64
CA ASP A 95 -9.04 -17.46 15.09
C ASP A 95 -9.05 -15.92 15.10
N VAL A 96 -10.17 -15.33 15.51
CA VAL A 96 -10.33 -13.87 15.63
C VAL A 96 -10.25 -13.39 17.09
N GLU A 97 -10.40 -14.28 18.07
CA GLU A 97 -10.28 -13.94 19.49
C GLU A 97 -8.82 -13.72 19.93
N THR A 98 -7.87 -14.47 19.35
CA THR A 98 -6.45 -14.34 19.66
C THR A 98 -5.92 -12.95 19.29
N PRO A 99 -6.17 -12.40 18.08
CA PRO A 99 -5.78 -11.03 17.74
C PRO A 99 -6.41 -9.95 18.63
N GLN A 100 -7.63 -10.17 19.12
CA GLN A 100 -8.35 -9.21 19.96
C GLN A 100 -7.83 -9.17 21.40
N THR A 101 -7.23 -10.26 21.87
CA THR A 101 -6.71 -10.38 23.24
C THR A 101 -5.19 -10.23 23.33
N THR A 102 -4.49 -10.49 22.22
CA THR A 102 -3.03 -10.40 22.16
C THR A 102 -2.58 -8.96 21.99
N ILE A 103 -1.67 -8.51 22.85
CA ILE A 103 -1.05 -7.18 22.75
C ILE A 103 0.05 -7.25 21.68
N SER A 104 -0.03 -6.36 20.68
CA SER A 104 1.00 -6.20 19.65
C SER A 104 2.17 -5.38 20.18
N HIS A 105 1.86 -4.18 20.67
CA HIS A 105 2.84 -3.25 21.22
C HIS A 105 2.11 -2.23 22.10
N TYR A 106 2.88 -1.45 22.86
CA TYR A 106 2.37 -0.32 23.61
C TYR A 106 2.59 0.97 22.84
N LYS A 107 1.61 1.86 22.83
CA LYS A 107 1.67 3.19 22.23
C LYS A 107 1.69 4.25 23.33
N TYR A 108 2.58 5.23 23.20
CA TYR A 108 2.66 6.32 24.15
C TYR A 108 1.54 7.35 23.89
N THR A 109 0.67 7.53 24.88
CA THR A 109 -0.46 8.47 24.86
C THR A 109 -0.25 9.68 25.78
N GLY A 110 0.89 9.76 26.49
CA GLY A 110 1.24 10.90 27.34
C GLY A 110 0.86 10.70 28.82
N VAL A 111 1.60 11.36 29.71
CA VAL A 111 1.32 11.42 31.15
C VAL A 111 0.90 12.86 31.49
N GLY A 112 -0.35 13.20 31.17
CA GLY A 112 -0.93 14.53 31.39
C GLY A 112 -0.77 15.50 30.19
N ASP A 113 -1.42 16.67 30.30
CA ASP A 113 -1.59 17.61 29.17
C ASP A 113 -0.28 18.20 28.62
N ALA A 114 0.77 18.29 29.45
CA ALA A 114 2.05 18.88 29.05
C ALA A 114 2.90 17.96 28.15
N ASP A 115 2.75 16.64 28.24
CA ASP A 115 3.52 15.67 27.44
C ASP A 115 2.95 15.44 26.03
N LEU A 116 1.69 15.84 25.80
CA LEU A 116 1.01 15.71 24.51
C LEU A 116 1.62 16.61 23.41
N GLU A 117 2.30 17.70 23.78
CA GLU A 117 2.94 18.64 22.86
C GLU A 117 4.31 18.16 22.33
N PHE A 118 4.99 17.22 23.02
CA PHE A 118 6.38 16.85 22.73
C PHE A 118 6.59 15.85 21.58
N GLY A 119 5.58 15.61 20.73
CA GLY A 119 5.74 14.78 19.53
C GLY A 119 5.96 13.28 19.79
N ARG A 120 5.75 12.80 21.02
CA ARG A 120 5.94 11.38 21.41
C ARG A 120 4.78 10.44 21.02
N LYS A 121 3.72 10.94 20.37
CA LYS A 121 2.51 10.15 20.00
C LYS A 121 2.77 8.98 19.05
N THR A 122 3.94 8.95 18.39
CA THR A 122 4.34 7.88 17.45
C THR A 122 5.23 6.82 18.08
N TRP A 123 5.59 6.96 19.36
CA TRP A 123 6.47 6.02 20.03
C TRP A 123 5.76 4.69 20.30
N LYS A 124 6.46 3.60 19.98
CA LYS A 124 6.00 2.23 20.16
C LYS A 124 7.00 1.49 21.05
N MET A 125 6.49 0.71 22.00
CA MET A 125 7.29 -0.11 22.90
C MET A 125 6.84 -1.56 22.79
N SER A 126 7.80 -2.50 22.71
CA SER A 126 7.48 -3.93 22.64
C SER A 126 6.93 -4.43 23.97
N VAL A 127 6.16 -5.51 23.94
CA VAL A 127 5.64 -6.16 25.17
C VAL A 127 6.76 -6.55 26.12
N ASN A 128 7.84 -7.14 25.59
CA ASN A 128 9.02 -7.53 26.38
C ASN A 128 9.69 -6.30 27.05
N THR A 129 9.81 -5.19 26.33
CA THR A 129 10.37 -3.96 26.91
C THR A 129 9.46 -3.38 27.98
N PHE A 130 8.15 -3.44 27.80
CA PHE A 130 7.17 -2.98 28.79
C PHE A 130 7.26 -3.81 30.07
N ASP A 131 7.27 -5.13 29.96
CA ASP A 131 7.30 -6.06 31.10
C ASP A 131 8.59 -5.95 31.94
N ASN A 132 9.70 -5.51 31.32
CA ASN A 132 10.98 -5.30 31.99
C ASN A 132 11.24 -3.86 32.44
N SER A 133 10.30 -2.92 32.22
CA SER A 133 10.44 -1.51 32.59
C SER A 133 9.85 -1.19 33.98
N THR A 134 10.25 -0.06 34.55
CA THR A 134 9.75 0.38 35.87
C THR A 134 8.35 1.00 35.78
N LEU A 135 7.60 1.00 36.89
CA LEU A 135 6.24 1.58 36.95
C LEU A 135 6.17 3.05 36.49
N THR A 136 7.25 3.82 36.70
CA THR A 136 7.35 5.22 36.24
C THR A 136 7.56 5.33 34.73
N GLU A 137 8.21 4.36 34.10
CA GLU A 137 8.44 4.33 32.65
C GLU A 137 7.23 3.80 31.90
N GLN A 138 6.41 2.96 32.55
CA GLN A 138 5.13 2.48 32.03
C GLN A 138 4.04 3.56 32.03
N ALA A 139 4.22 4.64 32.79
CA ALA A 139 3.25 5.72 32.83
C ALA A 139 3.06 6.33 31.43
N GLY A 140 1.80 6.42 30.99
CA GLY A 140 1.43 7.04 29.71
C GLY A 140 1.54 6.11 28.49
N TRP A 141 1.82 4.83 28.70
CA TRP A 141 1.74 3.81 27.65
C TRP A 141 0.41 3.07 27.71
N THR A 142 -0.21 2.86 26.55
CA THR A 142 -1.46 2.10 26.40
C THR A 142 -1.22 0.88 25.53
N PRO A 143 -1.80 -0.28 25.88
CA PRO A 143 -1.67 -1.47 25.05
C PRO A 143 -2.44 -1.28 23.74
N VAL A 144 -1.82 -1.68 22.63
CA VAL A 144 -2.47 -1.80 21.31
C VAL A 144 -2.57 -3.28 20.99
N TYR A 145 -3.78 -3.75 20.75
CA TYR A 145 -4.03 -5.15 20.39
C TYR A 145 -3.62 -5.44 18.96
N VAL A 146 -3.33 -6.71 18.67
CA VAL A 146 -2.97 -7.16 17.32
C VAL A 146 -4.07 -6.84 16.32
N TYR A 147 -5.33 -7.06 16.70
CA TYR A 147 -6.48 -6.71 15.85
C TYR A 147 -6.46 -5.23 15.43
N ASP A 148 -6.34 -4.32 16.41
CA ASP A 148 -6.34 -2.87 16.15
C ASP A 148 -5.16 -2.45 15.29
N TYR A 149 -3.99 -3.05 15.53
CA TYR A 149 -2.79 -2.79 14.74
C TYR A 149 -2.92 -3.23 13.29
N GLU A 150 -3.37 -4.47 13.04
CA GLU A 150 -3.58 -4.99 11.69
C GLU A 150 -4.68 -4.19 10.96
N MET A 151 -5.71 -3.74 11.68
CA MET A 151 -6.74 -2.87 11.14
C MET A 151 -6.17 -1.51 10.75
N GLU A 152 -5.39 -0.86 11.61
CA GLU A 152 -4.72 0.42 11.31
C GLU A 152 -3.78 0.29 10.11
N LEU A 153 -3.03 -0.80 10.00
CA LEU A 153 -2.20 -1.09 8.83
C LEU A 153 -3.05 -1.21 7.57
N ASN A 154 -4.19 -1.90 7.62
CA ASN A 154 -5.09 -2.04 6.48
C ASN A 154 -5.74 -0.71 6.08
N GLU A 155 -6.17 0.10 7.05
CA GLU A 155 -6.72 1.44 6.83
C GLU A 155 -5.68 2.38 6.21
N SER A 156 -4.42 2.30 6.63
CA SER A 156 -3.34 3.11 6.04
C SER A 156 -3.13 2.84 4.54
N LYS A 157 -3.48 1.63 4.06
CA LYS A 157 -3.42 1.25 2.65
C LYS A 157 -4.61 1.78 1.83
N ARG A 158 -5.67 2.31 2.46
CA ARG A 158 -6.80 2.93 1.74
C ARG A 158 -6.41 4.25 1.08
N GLU A 159 -5.43 4.94 1.63
CA GLU A 159 -4.94 6.19 1.07
C GLU A 159 -4.00 5.88 -0.09
N ILE A 160 -4.49 6.10 -1.31
CA ILE A 160 -3.72 5.91 -2.53
C ILE A 160 -3.59 7.22 -3.28
N ILE A 161 -2.59 7.25 -4.15
CA ILE A 161 -2.30 8.35 -5.04
C ILE A 161 -2.64 7.94 -6.48
N LEU A 162 -3.44 8.76 -7.15
CA LEU A 162 -3.77 8.63 -8.57
C LEU A 162 -3.04 9.68 -9.40
N ILE A 163 -2.66 9.33 -10.63
CA ILE A 163 -2.04 10.27 -11.59
C ILE A 163 -3.13 11.03 -12.32
N SER A 164 -2.95 12.34 -12.54
CA SER A 164 -3.91 13.12 -13.32
C SER A 164 -4.14 12.54 -14.72
N ASN A 165 -5.41 12.35 -15.09
CA ASN A 165 -5.83 11.84 -16.40
C ASN A 165 -5.28 12.68 -17.58
N GLU A 166 -5.04 13.97 -17.36
CA GLU A 166 -4.48 14.90 -18.36
C GLU A 166 -3.11 14.43 -18.91
N TYR A 167 -2.31 13.75 -18.08
CA TYR A 167 -0.99 13.26 -18.48
C TYR A 167 -1.02 11.89 -19.14
N LEU A 168 -2.16 11.19 -19.21
CA LEU A 168 -2.23 9.86 -19.83
C LEU A 168 -1.69 9.86 -21.25
N ASN A 169 -2.09 10.84 -22.06
CA ASN A 169 -1.66 10.94 -23.45
C ASN A 169 -0.14 11.13 -23.56
N GLN A 170 0.44 11.94 -22.68
CA GLN A 170 1.87 12.20 -22.65
C GLN A 170 2.66 10.98 -22.17
N ILE A 171 2.19 10.33 -21.10
CA ILE A 171 2.77 9.09 -20.55
C ILE A 171 2.73 7.99 -21.61
N ASN A 172 1.59 7.79 -22.27
CA ASN A 172 1.45 6.79 -23.34
C ASN A 172 2.40 7.06 -24.51
N LYS A 173 2.62 8.33 -24.86
CA LYS A 173 3.56 8.71 -25.92
C LYS A 173 5.00 8.42 -25.51
N GLU A 174 5.44 8.90 -24.35
CA GLU A 174 6.80 8.67 -23.87
C GLU A 174 7.08 7.16 -23.64
N LEU A 175 6.08 6.38 -23.20
CA LEU A 175 6.22 4.92 -23.10
C LEU A 175 6.39 4.24 -24.46
N ARG A 176 5.67 4.69 -25.50
CA ARG A 176 5.90 4.20 -26.88
C ARG A 176 7.29 4.55 -27.36
N ASP A 177 7.75 5.77 -27.11
CA ASP A 177 9.08 6.21 -27.50
C ASP A 177 10.17 5.36 -26.82
N LEU A 178 10.02 5.07 -25.51
CA LEU A 178 10.91 4.17 -24.77
C LEU A 178 10.86 2.72 -25.25
N SER A 179 9.72 2.25 -25.79
CA SER A 179 9.59 0.89 -26.32
C SER A 179 10.22 0.70 -27.70
N ASN A 180 10.30 1.80 -28.48
CA ASN A 180 10.85 1.81 -29.83
C ASN A 180 12.34 2.21 -29.88
N ALA A 181 12.88 2.69 -28.76
CA ALA A 181 14.29 3.03 -28.59
C ALA A 181 15.12 1.78 -28.26
#